data_AF-A0A950IS82-F1
#
_entry.id   AF-A0A950IS82-F1
#
_cell.length_a   1.000
_cell.length_b   1.000
_cell.length_c   1.000
_cell.angle_alpha   90.00
_cell.angle_beta   90.00
_cell.angle_gamma   90.00
#
_symmetry.space_group_name_H-M   'P 1'
#
loop_
_entity.id
_entity.type
_entity.pdbx_description
1 polymer ?
#
loop_
_entity_poly.entity_id
_entity_poly.type
_entity_poly.pdbx_seq_one_letter_code
_entity_poly.pdbx_strand_id
1 'polypeptide(L)'
;MFNSKVFMTRDECIGAASAAFGGAFAWARRGYWQIKIETTPLRILVLSKDFVQKNIFEGEMEADAFKRMLQDIPSTNWSADQDDGSLLYMVR
;
A
#
# COMPACT_ATOMS: atom_id res chain seq x y z
N MET A 1 -10.53 -27.04 -13.86
CA MET A 1 -9.39 -26.11 -13.81
C MET A 1 -9.62 -25.15 -12.66
N PHE A 2 -8.85 -25.28 -11.58
CA PHE A 2 -8.84 -24.24 -10.54
C PHE A 2 -8.04 -23.07 -11.09
N ASN A 3 -8.72 -21.96 -11.35
CA ASN A 3 -8.07 -20.72 -11.76
C ASN A 3 -7.34 -20.18 -10.52
N SER A 4 -6.06 -20.51 -10.35
CA SER A 4 -5.25 -20.10 -9.19
C SER A 4 -4.82 -18.64 -9.33
N LYS A 5 -5.79 -17.73 -9.43
CA LYS A 5 -5.48 -16.30 -9.40
C LYS A 5 -4.98 -16.01 -7.97
N VAL A 6 -3.69 -15.74 -7.84
CA VAL A 6 -3.05 -15.49 -6.54
C VAL A 6 -3.39 -14.05 -6.16
N PHE A 7 -4.44 -13.92 -5.36
CA PHE A 7 -4.88 -12.63 -4.86
C PHE A 7 -4.01 -12.19 -3.70
N MET A 8 -3.78 -10.88 -3.62
CA MET A 8 -2.89 -10.27 -2.65
C MET A 8 -3.45 -10.41 -1.22
N THR A 9 -2.73 -11.14 -0.38
CA THR A 9 -2.89 -11.14 1.07
C THR A 9 -2.41 -9.83 1.69
N ARG A 10 -2.68 -9.63 2.98
CA ARG A 10 -2.17 -8.48 3.72
C ARG A 10 -0.64 -8.38 3.70
N ASP A 11 0.06 -9.50 3.86
CA ASP A 11 1.52 -9.49 3.92
C ASP A 11 2.11 -9.21 2.53
N GLU A 12 1.50 -9.74 1.47
CA GLU A 12 1.85 -9.40 0.10
C GLU A 12 1.58 -7.93 -0.23
N CYS A 13 0.54 -7.32 0.35
CA CYS A 13 0.29 -5.88 0.24
C CYS A 13 1.41 -5.04 0.87
N ILE A 14 1.86 -5.43 2.07
CA ILE A 14 2.99 -4.76 2.73
C ILE A 14 4.29 -4.98 1.94
N GLY A 15 4.52 -6.19 1.44
CA GLY A 15 5.68 -6.52 0.59
C GLY A 15 5.68 -5.74 -0.73
N ALA A 16 4.53 -5.63 -1.39
CA ALA A 16 4.37 -4.83 -2.61
C ALA A 16 4.60 -3.34 -2.35
N ALA A 17 4.15 -2.80 -1.21
CA ALA A 17 4.48 -1.44 -0.80
C ALA A 17 5.99 -1.27 -0.60
N SER A 18 6.65 -2.17 0.13
CA SER A 18 8.11 -2.14 0.27
C SER A 18 8.82 -2.15 -1.10
N ALA A 19 8.42 -3.05 -1.99
CA ALA A 19 8.99 -3.17 -3.33
C ALA A 19 8.74 -1.94 -4.22
N ALA A 20 7.60 -1.26 -4.08
CA ALA A 20 7.29 -0.04 -4.81
C ALA A 20 8.24 1.11 -4.47
N PHE A 21 8.72 1.17 -3.23
CA PHE A 21 9.65 2.19 -2.73
C PHE A 21 11.09 1.66 -2.58
N GLY A 22 11.53 0.83 -3.53
CA GLY A 22 12.93 0.40 -3.62
C GLY A 22 13.37 -0.56 -2.51
N GLY A 23 12.44 -1.31 -1.91
CA GLY A 23 12.73 -2.23 -0.81
C GLY A 23 12.85 -1.56 0.55
N ALA A 24 12.37 -0.32 0.71
CA ALA A 24 12.29 0.35 2.00
C ALA A 24 11.46 -0.50 2.99
N PHE A 25 11.84 -0.47 4.27
CA PHE A 25 11.13 -1.23 5.29
C PHE A 25 9.68 -0.74 5.40
N ALA A 26 8.72 -1.66 5.24
CA ALA A 26 7.30 -1.36 5.30
C ALA A 26 6.62 -2.21 6.37
N TRP A 27 5.74 -1.59 7.15
CA TRP A 27 5.03 -2.26 8.24
C TRP A 27 3.66 -1.66 8.49
N ALA A 28 2.77 -2.45 9.08
CA ALA A 28 1.42 -2.02 9.46
C ALA A 28 1.06 -2.59 10.83
N ARG A 29 0.43 -1.79 11.70
CA ARG A 29 -0.09 -2.28 12.98
C ARG A 29 -1.21 -3.29 12.74
N ARG A 30 -1.28 -4.36 13.54
CA ARG A 30 -2.39 -5.33 13.45
C ARG A 30 -3.73 -4.62 13.68
N GLY A 31 -4.70 -4.84 12.79
CA GLY A 31 -6.01 -4.19 12.83
C GLY A 31 -6.09 -2.81 12.17
N TYR A 32 -4.97 -2.27 11.69
CA TYR A 32 -4.93 -1.00 10.97
C TYR A 32 -4.53 -1.23 9.52
N TRP A 33 -5.24 -0.58 8.60
CA TRP A 33 -4.94 -0.56 7.17
C TRP A 33 -4.14 0.69 6.80
N GLN A 34 -3.10 0.93 7.58
CA GLN A 34 -2.12 1.98 7.35
C GLN A 34 -0.74 1.33 7.27
N ILE A 35 -0.09 1.48 6.12
CA ILE A 35 1.25 0.97 5.87
C ILE A 35 2.22 2.14 5.98
N LYS A 36 3.14 2.05 6.95
CA LYS A 36 4.26 2.98 7.08
C LYS A 36 5.44 2.42 6.30
N ILE A 37 6.10 3.30 5.56
CA ILE A 37 7.23 2.95 4.69
C ILE A 37 8.37 3.91 5.05
N GLU A 38 9.46 3.35 5.55
CA GLU A 38 10.63 4.07 6.09
C GLU A 38 11.49 4.71 4.99
N THR A 39 10.88 5.59 4.18
CA THR A 39 11.57 6.49 3.25
C THR A 39 11.91 7.81 3.94
N THR A 40 12.67 8.68 3.26
CA THR A 40 12.88 10.07 3.70
C THR A 40 12.31 11.02 2.63
N PRO A 41 11.25 11.80 2.94
CA PRO A 41 10.44 11.77 4.17
C PRO A 41 9.68 10.44 4.33
N LEU A 42 9.23 10.14 5.57
CA LEU A 42 8.42 8.95 5.87
C LEU A 42 7.18 8.95 4.97
N ARG A 43 6.83 7.81 4.37
CA ARG A 43 5.60 7.67 3.59
C ARG A 43 4.60 6.80 4.31
N ILE A 44 3.34 7.19 4.21
CA ILE A 44 2.22 6.53 4.86
C ILE A 44 1.13 6.28 3.82
N LEU A 45 0.86 5.02 3.55
CA LEU A 45 -0.31 4.61 2.76
C LEU A 45 -1.46 4.35 3.70
N VAL A 46 -2.58 5.02 3.47
CA VAL A 46 -3.85 4.74 4.14
C VAL A 46 -4.73 3.99 3.15
N LEU A 47 -4.96 2.70 3.38
CA LEU A 47 -5.85 1.93 2.52
C LEU A 47 -7.30 2.17 2.98
N SER A 48 -8.12 2.69 2.08
CA SER A 48 -9.55 2.89 2.37
C SER A 48 -10.24 1.55 2.65
N LYS A 49 -11.37 1.62 3.37
CA LYS A 49 -12.18 0.43 3.67
C LYS A 49 -12.61 -0.29 2.38
N ASP A 50 -13.02 0.47 1.37
CA ASP A 50 -13.49 -0.08 0.11
C ASP A 50 -12.36 -0.75 -0.68
N PHE A 51 -11.18 -0.11 -0.71
CA PHE A 51 -9.98 -0.71 -1.29
C PHE A 51 -9.66 -2.06 -0.65
N VAL A 52 -9.63 -2.12 0.68
CA VAL A 52 -9.32 -3.34 1.44
C VAL A 52 -10.34 -4.43 1.17
N GLN A 53 -11.63 -4.09 1.24
CA GLN A 53 -12.71 -5.05 1.04
C GLN A 53 -12.60 -5.68 -0.35
N LYS A 54 -12.49 -4.86 -1.39
CA LYS A 54 -12.46 -5.28 -2.78
C LYS A 54 -11.16 -6.01 -3.15
N ASN A 55 -10.02 -5.44 -2.81
CA ASN A 55 -8.74 -5.88 -3.37
C ASN A 55 -8.03 -6.93 -2.50
N ILE A 56 -8.30 -6.96 -1.19
CA ILE A 56 -7.66 -7.88 -0.25
C ILE A 56 -8.64 -8.98 0.18
N PHE A 57 -9.84 -8.64 0.65
CA PHE A 57 -10.78 -9.66 1.18
C PHE A 57 -11.54 -10.40 0.08
N GLU A 58 -12.03 -9.68 -0.93
CA GLU A 58 -12.66 -10.29 -2.11
C GLU A 58 -11.61 -10.76 -3.13
N GLY A 59 -10.37 -10.31 -2.96
CA GLY A 59 -9.24 -10.71 -3.77
C GLY A 59 -9.42 -10.28 -5.22
N GLU A 60 -9.58 -9.00 -5.52
CA GLU A 60 -9.62 -8.56 -6.92
C GLU A 60 -8.23 -8.20 -7.49
N MET A 61 -7.24 -7.96 -6.62
CA MET A 61 -5.95 -7.40 -6.99
C MET A 61 -4.78 -8.35 -6.71
N GLU A 62 -3.82 -8.37 -7.64
CA GLU A 62 -2.53 -9.05 -7.49
C GLU A 62 -1.49 -8.10 -6.89
N ALA A 63 -0.52 -8.65 -6.15
CA ALA A 63 0.52 -7.85 -5.47
C ALA A 63 1.35 -7.00 -6.45
N ASP A 64 1.67 -7.54 -7.62
CA ASP A 64 2.40 -6.80 -8.66
C ASP A 64 1.57 -5.66 -9.26
N ALA A 65 0.25 -5.82 -9.37
CA ALA A 65 -0.63 -4.76 -9.83
C ALA A 65 -0.69 -3.63 -8.79
N PHE A 66 -0.78 -3.97 -7.51
CA PHE A 66 -0.71 -3.00 -6.42
C PHE A 66 0.62 -2.25 -6.41
N LYS A 67 1.74 -2.96 -6.56
CA LYS A 67 3.07 -2.36 -6.65
C LYS A 67 3.14 -1.32 -7.79
N ARG A 68 2.72 -1.68 -9.00
CA ARG A 68 2.75 -0.76 -10.16
C ARG A 68 1.88 0.47 -9.90
N MET A 69 0.67 0.27 -9.37
CA MET A 69 -0.21 1.35 -8.99
C MET A 69 0.47 2.33 -8.03
N LEU A 70 1.23 1.86 -7.04
CA LEU A 70 1.97 2.72 -6.11
C LEU A 70 3.13 3.47 -6.79
N GLN A 71 3.83 2.84 -7.74
CA GLN A 71 4.93 3.46 -8.48
C GLN A 71 4.43 4.56 -9.44
N ASP A 72 3.19 4.45 -9.90
CA ASP A 72 2.56 5.40 -10.81
C ASP A 72 1.97 6.62 -10.07
N ILE A 73 1.96 6.65 -8.72
CA ILE A 73 1.45 7.79 -7.96
C ILE A 73 2.39 8.99 -8.15
N PRO A 74 1.91 10.11 -8.74
CA PRO A 74 2.70 11.32 -8.85
C PRO A 74 3.10 11.85 -7.48
N SER A 75 4.31 12.40 -7.36
CA SER A 75 4.80 13.01 -6.11
C SER A 75 3.87 14.11 -5.57
N THR A 76 3.15 14.81 -6.45
CA THR A 76 2.18 15.86 -6.12
C THR A 76 0.91 15.36 -5.44
N ASN A 77 0.61 14.06 -5.51
CA ASN A 77 -0.60 13.49 -4.92
C ASN A 77 -0.42 13.12 -3.44
N TRP A 78 0.80 13.22 -2.92
CA TRP A 78 1.10 12.98 -1.52
C TRP A 78 0.81 14.24 -0.71
N SER A 79 0.04 14.10 0.36
CA SER A 79 -0.26 15.18 1.30
C SER A 79 0.76 15.17 2.42
N ALA A 80 1.40 16.31 2.71
CA ALA A 80 2.29 16.42 3.85
C ALA A 80 1.48 16.47 5.16
N ASP A 81 1.86 15.64 6.12
CA ASP A 81 1.47 15.79 7.51
C ASP A 81 2.13 17.05 8.09
N GLN A 82 1.35 17.88 8.78
CA GLN A 82 1.86 19.14 9.31
C GLN A 82 2.68 18.94 10.60
N ASP A 83 2.50 17.83 11.30
CA ASP A 83 3.11 17.60 12.61
C ASP A 83 4.50 16.98 12.48
N ASP A 84 4.68 16.00 11.59
CA ASP A 84 5.94 15.24 11.45
C ASP A 84 6.59 15.31 10.06
N GLY A 85 5.96 16.01 9.11
CA GLY A 85 6.46 16.14 7.74
C GLY A 85 6.40 14.85 6.91
N SER A 86 5.72 13.81 7.40
CA SER A 86 5.47 12.59 6.63
C SER A 86 4.56 12.86 5.43
N LEU A 87 4.63 11.99 4.43
CA LEU A 87 3.82 12.07 3.23
C LEU A 87 2.73 11.00 3.27
N LEU A 88 1.48 11.44 3.29
CA LEU A 88 0.31 10.57 3.28
C LEU A 88 -0.29 10.44 1.88
N TYR A 89 -0.70 9.23 1.54
CA TYR A 89 -1.53 8.96 0.38
C TYR A 89 -2.65 8.00 0.76
N MET A 90 -3.88 8.35 0.43
CA MET A 90 -5.02 7.46 0.59
C MET A 90 -5.23 6.64 -0.68
N VAL A 91 -5.12 5.33 -0.53
CA VAL A 91 -5.44 4.38 -1.59
C VAL A 91 -6.95 4.10 -1.57
N ARG A 92 -7.61 4.34 -2.71
CA ARG A 92 -9.04 4.15 -2.91
C ARG A 92 -9.30 3.03 -3.89
#